data_AF-A0A1M3TYE5-F1
#
_entry.id   AF-A0A1M3TYE5-F1
#
_cell.length_a   1.000
_cell.length_b   1.000
_cell.length_c   1.000
_cell.angle_alpha   90.00
_cell.angle_beta   90.00
_cell.angle_gamma   90.00
#
_symmetry.space_group_name_H-M   'P 1'
#
loop_
_entity.id
_entity.type
_entity.pdbx_description
1 polymer ?
#
loop_
_entity_poly.entity_id
_entity_poly.type
_entity_poly.pdbx_seq_one_letter_code
_entity_poly.pdbx_strand_id
1 'polypeptide(L)'
;MTTLSFSLAPKAIYQLHDALMCLAKFDDSVAIEAEIDLLRLSVLNSTKTAYSAFVFEADGFFESYSFGRVRNGSSSRPAHPEKFSCQVLIKALLSAFKGKTSGRDKDTSVERCEVELQEDLDESECRLVIRLICGLGVIKLYKLTYEPVHVQHAIFDRSKATNEWSIEPKYLKEITDHFGPSAEHLDIYSEQGKAVFTSFTTKSSDGKEILRQPVHTSVAIEKRDFDYYLAEDHLHVAIHMKDFKAAIAHAETANAKITARFTRPSRPLQFAYESEGVKTEFTLMTRGDSPGEDAPGSSRAAPQLSARQTPAPVQISQRNTAPETAQMPPPRSRSIRPLTGTSTRASQSNTETQQPPPSMEFDSLFVPADDDRQWDVPNDEDEGPVEDELGWDATGEQTSTGPGLRDIEPRMAQRSHEEEEMGIPPTQRMSQLHGLGLFD
;
A
#
# COMPACT_ATOMS: atom_id res chain seq x y z
N MET A 1 1.50 3.12 34.62
CA MET A 1 0.16 2.84 34.08
C MET A 1 -0.12 3.85 32.99
N THR A 2 -0.48 3.39 31.80
CA THR A 2 -0.89 4.26 30.71
C THR A 2 -2.39 4.46 30.80
N THR A 3 -2.84 5.71 30.74
CA THR A 3 -4.25 6.05 30.67
C THR A 3 -4.50 6.76 29.34
N LEU A 4 -5.32 6.16 28.48
CA LEU A 4 -5.81 6.77 27.26
C LEU A 4 -7.34 6.74 27.30
N SER A 5 -7.97 7.91 27.19
CA SER A 5 -9.41 8.02 27.06
C SER A 5 -9.76 9.16 26.11
N PHE A 6 -10.65 8.90 25.17
CA PHE A 6 -11.14 9.92 24.26
C PHE A 6 -12.60 9.70 23.87
N SER A 7 -13.26 10.77 23.44
CA SER A 7 -14.63 10.71 22.92
C SER A 7 -14.73 11.34 21.54
N LEU A 8 -15.65 10.80 20.73
CA LEU A 8 -15.87 11.15 19.33
C LEU A 8 -17.33 11.55 19.12
N ALA A 9 -17.51 12.67 18.45
CA ALA A 9 -18.78 13.09 17.88
C ALA A 9 -19.19 12.16 16.72
N PRO A 10 -20.49 12.09 16.36
CA PRO A 10 -20.98 11.20 15.30
C PRO A 10 -20.23 11.32 13.97
N LYS A 11 -19.86 12.55 13.58
CA LYS A 11 -19.10 12.82 12.35
C LYS A 11 -17.69 12.23 12.40
N ALA A 12 -16.99 12.38 13.53
CA ALA A 12 -15.65 11.86 13.74
C ALA A 12 -15.63 10.32 13.73
N ILE A 13 -16.72 9.67 14.15
CA ILE A 13 -16.88 8.21 14.05
C ILE A 13 -16.85 7.76 12.58
N TYR A 14 -17.51 8.49 11.67
CA TYR A 14 -17.49 8.19 10.24
C TYR A 14 -16.10 8.38 9.64
N GLN A 15 -15.42 9.46 9.98
CA GLN A 15 -14.05 9.72 9.52
C GLN A 15 -13.06 8.64 10.02
N LEU A 16 -13.19 8.22 11.29
CA LEU A 16 -12.38 7.14 11.85
C LEU A 16 -12.66 5.81 11.14
N HIS A 17 -13.93 5.50 10.88
CA HIS A 17 -14.32 4.30 10.13
C HIS A 17 -13.73 4.30 8.72
N ASP A 18 -13.82 5.41 8.00
CA ASP A 18 -13.31 5.51 6.63
C ASP A 18 -11.79 5.42 6.59
N ALA A 19 -11.10 6.01 7.56
CA ALA A 19 -9.66 5.85 7.75
C ALA A 19 -9.28 4.38 7.96
N LEU A 20 -9.99 3.65 8.83
CA LEU A 20 -9.79 2.21 9.05
C LEU A 20 -10.05 1.39 7.78
N MET A 21 -11.09 1.72 7.02
CA MET A 21 -11.40 1.07 5.74
C MET A 21 -10.29 1.30 4.70
N CYS A 22 -9.68 2.48 4.70
CA CYS A 22 -8.52 2.78 3.86
C CYS A 22 -7.29 1.99 4.30
N LEU A 23 -6.96 1.99 5.61
CA LEU A 23 -5.82 1.26 6.16
C LEU A 23 -5.92 -0.25 5.91
N ALA A 24 -7.13 -0.82 5.94
CA ALA A 24 -7.39 -2.23 5.61
C ALA A 24 -6.97 -2.62 4.17
N LYS A 25 -6.73 -1.66 3.28
CA LYS A 25 -6.20 -1.94 1.93
C LYS A 25 -4.71 -2.28 1.94
N PHE A 26 -3.98 -1.87 2.98
CA PHE A 26 -2.53 -2.01 3.09
C PHE A 26 -2.11 -3.20 3.97
N ASP A 27 -2.80 -3.44 5.08
CA ASP A 27 -2.54 -4.55 6.00
C ASP A 27 -3.81 -4.95 6.77
N ASP A 28 -3.80 -6.08 7.48
CA ASP A 28 -4.91 -6.56 8.30
C ASP A 28 -4.91 -5.96 9.71
N SER A 29 -3.77 -5.43 10.16
CA SER A 29 -3.58 -4.85 11.50
C SER A 29 -3.16 -3.40 11.44
N VAL A 30 -3.62 -2.59 12.39
CA VAL A 30 -3.27 -1.18 12.52
C VAL A 30 -2.51 -0.93 13.81
N ALA A 31 -1.45 -0.13 13.72
CA ALA A 31 -0.78 0.42 14.87
C ALA A 31 -1.49 1.69 15.35
N ILE A 32 -1.82 1.75 16.64
CA ILE A 32 -2.38 2.89 17.33
C ILE A 32 -1.26 3.49 18.17
N GLU A 33 -0.88 4.73 17.91
CA GLU A 33 0.01 5.50 18.78
C GLU A 33 -0.74 6.65 19.43
N ALA A 34 -0.64 6.77 20.75
CA ALA A 34 -1.20 7.87 21.51
C ALA A 34 -0.09 8.76 22.08
N GLU A 35 -0.22 10.06 21.86
CA GLU A 35 0.63 11.13 22.38
C GLU A 35 -0.26 12.15 23.12
N ILE A 36 0.30 13.22 23.69
CA ILE A 36 -0.48 14.19 24.49
C ILE A 36 -1.42 15.02 23.60
N ASP A 37 -1.02 15.29 22.37
CA ASP A 37 -1.63 16.23 21.43
C ASP A 37 -2.24 15.55 20.19
N LEU A 38 -2.04 14.24 20.03
CA LEU A 38 -2.56 13.50 18.88
C LEU A 38 -2.73 12.00 19.16
N LEU A 39 -3.58 11.38 18.34
CA LEU A 39 -3.65 9.94 18.14
C LEU A 39 -3.27 9.63 16.69
N ARG A 40 -2.42 8.63 16.46
CA ARG A 40 -2.02 8.19 15.12
C ARG A 40 -2.44 6.76 14.87
N LEU A 41 -3.12 6.54 13.75
CA LEU A 41 -3.33 5.21 13.18
C LEU A 41 -2.37 5.05 12.02
N SER A 42 -1.55 3.99 12.03
CA SER A 42 -0.62 3.75 10.94
C SER A 42 -0.48 2.28 10.57
N VAL A 43 -0.14 2.06 9.30
CA VAL A 43 0.10 0.75 8.71
C VAL A 43 1.36 0.82 7.87
N LEU A 44 2.23 -0.16 8.05
CA LEU A 44 3.31 -0.47 7.12
C LEU A 44 2.98 -1.83 6.51
N ASN A 45 2.83 -1.89 5.19
CA ASN A 45 2.50 -3.15 4.52
C ASN A 45 3.61 -4.20 4.71
N SER A 46 3.27 -5.48 4.53
CA SER A 46 4.19 -6.61 4.73
C SER A 46 5.48 -6.54 3.90
N THR A 47 5.43 -5.96 2.71
CA THR A 47 6.60 -5.77 1.82
C THR A 47 7.41 -4.51 2.14
N LYS A 48 6.96 -3.69 3.12
CA LYS A 48 7.57 -2.40 3.51
C LYS A 48 7.75 -1.43 2.35
N THR A 49 6.85 -1.49 1.36
CA THR A 49 6.83 -0.59 0.20
C THR A 49 5.84 0.54 0.33
N ALA A 50 4.88 0.46 1.26
CA ALA A 50 3.86 1.46 1.48
C ALA A 50 3.62 1.67 2.98
N TYR A 51 3.77 2.91 3.42
CA TYR A 51 3.41 3.37 4.75
C TYR A 51 2.24 4.33 4.66
N SER A 52 1.22 4.12 5.47
CA SER A 52 0.00 4.93 5.49
C SER A 52 -0.30 5.35 6.92
N ALA A 53 -0.60 6.62 7.14
CA ALA A 53 -0.90 7.16 8.46
C ALA A 53 -2.05 8.18 8.43
N PHE A 54 -2.88 8.09 9.46
CA PHE A 54 -3.90 9.08 9.80
C PHE A 54 -3.56 9.62 11.20
N VAL A 55 -3.34 10.91 11.29
CA VAL A 55 -3.00 11.62 12.52
C VAL A 55 -4.17 12.50 12.89
N PHE A 56 -4.80 12.19 14.01
CA PHE A 56 -5.96 12.88 14.57
C PHE A 56 -5.47 13.83 15.66
N GLU A 57 -5.67 15.14 15.47
CA GLU A 57 -5.26 16.14 16.46
C GLU A 57 -6.22 16.13 17.67
N ALA A 58 -5.67 16.12 18.88
CA ALA A 58 -6.42 16.04 20.14
C ALA A 58 -7.50 17.13 20.22
N ASP A 59 -7.12 18.38 19.95
CA ASP A 59 -8.00 19.56 20.05
C ASP A 59 -8.87 19.78 18.80
N GLY A 60 -8.53 19.15 17.68
CA GLY A 60 -9.19 19.35 16.38
C GLY A 60 -10.23 18.29 16.02
N PHE A 61 -10.02 17.04 16.43
CA PHE A 61 -10.82 15.90 16.01
C PHE A 61 -11.72 15.32 17.11
N PHE A 62 -11.26 15.34 18.36
CA PHE A 62 -11.95 14.69 19.48
C PHE A 62 -12.85 15.67 20.24
N GLU A 63 -13.96 15.17 20.81
CA GLU A 63 -14.76 15.96 21.77
C GLU A 63 -14.04 16.09 23.12
N SER A 64 -13.31 15.04 23.49
CA SER A 64 -12.41 15.04 24.62
C SER A 64 -11.27 14.08 24.33
N TYR A 65 -10.05 14.47 24.68
CA TYR A 65 -8.88 13.62 24.57
C TYR A 65 -8.04 13.74 25.84
N SER A 66 -7.67 12.61 26.42
CA SER A 66 -6.83 12.55 27.61
C SER A 66 -5.84 11.41 27.46
N PHE A 67 -4.57 11.74 27.48
CA PHE A 67 -3.48 10.79 27.51
C PHE A 67 -2.53 11.12 28.67
N GLY A 68 -2.16 10.11 29.43
CA GLY A 68 -1.23 10.23 30.54
C GLY A 68 -0.45 8.95 30.78
N ARG A 69 0.82 9.07 31.18
CA ARG A 69 1.64 7.93 31.59
C ARG A 69 2.18 8.16 32.99
N VAL A 70 1.74 7.34 33.94
CA VAL A 70 2.27 7.38 35.31
C VAL A 70 3.61 6.65 35.34
N ARG A 71 4.70 7.41 35.54
CA ARG A 71 6.04 6.86 35.80
C ARG A 71 6.20 6.47 37.26
N ASN A 72 6.40 5.19 37.54
CA ASN A 72 6.98 4.75 38.81
C ASN A 72 8.51 4.75 38.67
N GLY A 73 9.19 5.84 39.04
CA GLY A 73 10.64 5.85 39.18
C GLY A 73 11.33 7.19 38.88
N SER A 74 12.20 7.60 39.81
CA SER A 74 13.11 8.76 39.81
C SER A 74 14.12 8.77 38.63
N SER A 75 13.64 8.97 37.40
CA SER A 75 14.50 9.22 36.24
C SER A 75 14.26 10.62 35.70
N SER A 76 15.10 11.54 36.16
CA SER A 76 15.16 12.95 35.76
C SER A 76 15.78 13.12 34.37
N ARG A 77 15.10 12.62 33.33
CA ARG A 77 15.42 12.96 31.93
C ARG A 77 14.12 13.19 31.14
N PRO A 78 13.80 14.44 30.75
CA PRO A 78 12.81 14.71 29.72
C PRO A 78 13.53 14.60 28.38
N ALA A 79 13.25 13.56 27.58
CA ALA A 79 13.92 13.44 26.29
C ALA A 79 13.05 12.94 25.14
N HIS A 80 11.88 12.34 25.40
CA HIS A 80 10.95 11.96 24.34
C HIS A 80 9.50 12.17 24.81
N PRO A 81 8.60 12.61 23.92
CA PRO A 81 7.17 12.63 24.22
C PRO A 81 6.79 11.23 24.69
N GLU A 82 6.08 11.17 25.82
CA GLU A 82 5.60 9.90 26.33
C GLU A 82 4.60 9.37 25.31
N LYS A 83 4.98 8.32 24.60
CA LYS A 83 4.12 7.68 23.62
C LYS A 83 3.72 6.29 24.09
N PHE A 84 2.50 5.92 23.77
CA PHE A 84 1.99 4.56 23.87
C PHE A 84 1.77 4.04 22.46
N SER A 85 2.09 2.76 22.22
CA SER A 85 1.87 2.13 20.92
C SER A 85 1.38 0.69 21.07
N CYS A 86 0.27 0.38 20.40
CA CYS A 86 -0.26 -0.98 20.32
C CYS A 86 -0.73 -1.31 18.90
N GLN A 87 -0.99 -2.59 18.65
CA GLN A 87 -1.51 -3.10 17.41
C GLN A 87 -2.84 -3.81 17.65
N VAL A 88 -3.79 -3.59 16.75
CA VAL A 88 -5.13 -4.20 16.78
C VAL A 88 -5.51 -4.65 15.38
N LEU A 89 -6.24 -5.77 15.28
CA LEU A 89 -6.83 -6.21 14.02
C LEU A 89 -7.86 -5.20 13.51
N ILE A 90 -7.67 -4.72 12.28
CA ILE A 90 -8.55 -3.71 11.67
C ILE A 90 -9.98 -4.24 11.54
N LYS A 91 -10.14 -5.52 11.19
CA LYS A 91 -11.45 -6.17 11.11
C LYS A 91 -12.22 -6.12 12.43
N ALA A 92 -11.52 -6.25 13.57
CA ALA A 92 -12.14 -6.15 14.89
C ALA A 92 -12.61 -4.71 15.18
N LEU A 93 -11.77 -3.71 14.87
CA LEU A 93 -12.14 -2.29 14.99
C LEU A 93 -13.34 -1.95 14.09
N LEU A 94 -13.29 -2.31 12.81
CA LEU A 94 -14.38 -2.08 11.87
C LEU A 94 -15.69 -2.74 12.32
N SER A 95 -15.63 -3.92 12.96
CA SER A 95 -16.82 -4.59 13.49
C SER A 95 -17.53 -3.78 14.59
N ALA A 96 -16.79 -2.99 15.37
CA ALA A 96 -17.36 -2.10 16.37
C ALA A 96 -18.14 -0.95 15.73
N PHE A 97 -17.68 -0.47 14.58
CA PHE A 97 -18.27 0.67 13.85
C PHE A 97 -19.24 0.26 12.72
N LYS A 98 -19.42 -1.05 12.45
CA LYS A 98 -20.25 -1.57 11.34
C LYS A 98 -21.73 -1.25 11.52
N GLY A 99 -22.40 -0.88 10.42
CA GLY A 99 -23.86 -0.84 10.31
C GLY A 99 -24.55 0.43 10.82
N LYS A 100 -23.81 1.50 11.12
CA LYS A 100 -24.37 2.75 11.67
C LYS A 100 -23.94 4.01 10.92
N THR A 101 -23.31 3.81 9.76
CA THR A 101 -22.91 4.82 8.76
C THR A 101 -23.93 5.01 7.64
N SER A 102 -24.89 4.09 7.51
CA SER A 102 -26.05 4.28 6.64
C SER A 102 -27.17 4.83 7.52
N GLY A 103 -27.44 6.14 7.43
CA GLY A 103 -28.41 6.87 8.25
C GLY A 103 -29.88 6.50 8.02
N ARG A 104 -30.21 5.20 7.99
CA ARG A 104 -31.56 4.71 7.72
C ARG A 104 -32.48 4.75 8.95
N ASP A 105 -31.93 4.67 10.17
CA ASP A 105 -32.72 4.73 11.41
C ASP A 105 -32.14 5.73 12.40
N LYS A 106 -32.78 6.90 12.49
CA LYS A 106 -32.37 8.01 13.37
C LYS A 106 -32.38 7.61 14.85
N ASP A 107 -33.31 6.76 15.26
CA ASP A 107 -33.48 6.35 16.67
C ASP A 107 -32.41 5.34 17.15
N THR A 108 -31.69 4.70 16.23
CA THR A 108 -30.59 3.76 16.57
C THR A 108 -29.21 4.30 16.20
N SER A 109 -29.14 5.56 15.76
CA SER A 109 -27.90 6.23 15.41
C SER A 109 -26.98 6.38 16.63
N VAL A 110 -25.67 6.41 16.37
CA VAL A 110 -24.67 6.63 17.44
C VAL A 110 -24.63 8.12 17.73
N GLU A 111 -24.91 8.49 18.98
CA GLU A 111 -24.86 9.87 19.46
C GLU A 111 -23.45 10.24 19.91
N ARG A 112 -22.72 9.28 20.50
CA ARG A 112 -21.36 9.48 20.99
C ARG A 112 -20.59 8.17 21.05
N CYS A 113 -19.29 8.21 20.79
CA CYS A 113 -18.39 7.09 21.03
C CYS A 113 -17.36 7.48 22.08
N GLU A 114 -17.14 6.62 23.06
CA GLU A 114 -16.05 6.74 24.02
C GLU A 114 -15.11 5.55 23.84
N VAL A 115 -13.81 5.81 23.88
CA VAL A 115 -12.77 4.80 23.78
C VAL A 115 -11.85 4.96 24.98
N GLU A 116 -11.53 3.83 25.61
CA GLU A 116 -10.71 3.78 26.81
C GLU A 116 -9.73 2.61 26.73
N LEU A 117 -8.48 2.87 27.07
CA LEU A 117 -7.47 1.84 27.25
C LEU A 117 -7.47 1.41 28.72
N GLN A 118 -7.91 0.18 28.98
CA GLN A 118 -7.91 -0.39 30.31
C GLN A 118 -6.63 -1.21 30.51
N GLU A 119 -5.66 -0.63 31.22
CA GLU A 119 -4.44 -1.29 31.71
C GLU A 119 -4.56 -1.56 33.22
N ASP A 120 -5.41 -2.51 33.64
CA ASP A 120 -5.50 -2.86 35.06
C ASP A 120 -4.32 -3.76 35.51
N LEU A 121 -3.75 -3.48 36.67
CA LEU A 121 -2.66 -4.26 37.25
C LEU A 121 -3.18 -5.56 37.89
N ASP A 122 -4.43 -5.57 38.35
CA ASP A 122 -5.07 -6.66 39.08
C ASP A 122 -5.82 -7.64 38.15
N GLU A 123 -6.11 -7.24 36.91
CA GLU A 123 -6.68 -8.12 35.88
C GLU A 123 -5.59 -8.69 34.96
N SER A 124 -5.78 -9.92 34.47
CA SER A 124 -4.81 -10.58 33.59
C SER A 124 -4.75 -9.99 32.18
N GLU A 125 -5.80 -9.30 31.73
CA GLU A 125 -6.00 -8.90 30.33
C GLU A 125 -6.14 -7.38 30.18
N CYS A 126 -5.30 -6.77 29.35
CA CYS A 126 -5.50 -5.38 28.95
C CYS A 126 -6.48 -5.31 27.77
N ARG A 127 -7.42 -4.38 27.79
CA ARG A 127 -8.49 -4.28 26.79
C ARG A 127 -8.61 -2.86 26.25
N LEU A 128 -8.83 -2.74 24.94
CA LEU A 128 -9.30 -1.52 24.30
C LEU A 128 -10.83 -1.54 24.32
N VAL A 129 -11.42 -0.69 25.15
CA VAL A 129 -12.85 -0.65 25.40
C VAL A 129 -13.48 0.44 24.55
N ILE A 130 -14.43 0.08 23.71
CA ILE A 130 -15.20 1.02 22.87
C ILE A 130 -16.65 0.99 23.35
N ARG A 131 -17.14 2.13 23.83
CA ARG A 131 -18.54 2.37 24.22
C ARG A 131 -19.21 3.22 23.14
N LEU A 132 -20.22 2.66 22.47
CA LEU A 132 -21.09 3.41 21.57
C LEU A 132 -22.40 3.72 22.29
N ILE A 133 -22.62 5.00 22.55
CA ILE A 133 -23.86 5.53 23.12
C ILE A 133 -24.78 5.83 21.95
N CYS A 134 -25.85 5.05 21.81
CA CYS A 134 -26.86 5.18 20.79
C CYS A 134 -28.13 5.82 21.35
N GLY A 135 -29.01 6.26 20.45
CA GLY A 135 -30.33 6.75 20.80
C GLY A 135 -31.13 5.77 21.67
N LEU A 136 -32.13 6.30 22.37
CA LEU A 136 -33.02 5.55 23.28
C LEU A 136 -32.29 4.89 24.47
N GLY A 137 -31.10 5.38 24.83
CA GLY A 137 -30.33 4.90 25.98
C GLY A 137 -29.61 3.56 25.76
N VAL A 138 -29.50 3.10 24.51
CA VAL A 138 -28.80 1.85 24.17
C VAL A 138 -27.29 2.08 24.18
N ILE A 139 -26.56 1.29 24.96
CA ILE A 139 -25.09 1.32 24.98
C ILE A 139 -24.56 0.00 24.40
N LYS A 140 -23.74 0.08 23.35
CA LYS A 140 -23.00 -1.09 22.83
C LYS A 140 -21.55 -1.02 23.30
N LEU A 141 -21.11 -2.08 23.95
CA LEU A 141 -19.77 -2.20 24.52
C LEU A 141 -18.96 -3.24 23.74
N TYR A 142 -17.79 -2.86 23.25
CA TYR A 142 -16.83 -3.74 22.60
C TYR A 142 -15.54 -3.75 23.41
N LYS A 143 -15.03 -4.93 23.73
CA LYS A 143 -13.76 -5.11 24.46
C LYS A 143 -12.78 -5.83 23.55
N LEU A 144 -11.89 -5.08 22.91
CA LEU A 144 -10.93 -5.60 21.96
C LEU A 144 -9.61 -5.94 22.66
N THR A 145 -8.96 -7.02 22.23
CA THR A 145 -7.57 -7.29 22.58
C THR A 145 -6.64 -6.42 21.74
N TYR A 146 -5.50 -6.06 22.31
CA TYR A 146 -4.42 -5.37 21.60
C TYR A 146 -3.08 -5.98 21.99
N GLU A 147 -2.08 -5.79 21.14
CA GLU A 147 -0.72 -6.25 21.38
C GLU A 147 0.24 -5.05 21.44
N PRO A 148 1.20 -5.02 22.37
CA PRO A 148 2.22 -3.96 22.36
C PRO A 148 3.09 -4.09 21.10
N VAL A 149 3.34 -2.98 20.40
CA VAL A 149 4.09 -2.99 19.15
C VAL A 149 5.10 -1.85 19.09
N HIS A 150 6.26 -2.10 18.47
CA HIS A 150 7.19 -1.06 18.09
C HIS A 150 6.90 -0.61 16.65
N VAL A 151 6.38 0.61 16.50
CA VAL A 151 5.96 1.15 15.20
C VAL A 151 7.16 1.65 14.39
N GLN A 152 7.26 1.18 13.14
CA GLN A 152 8.23 1.67 12.16
C GLN A 152 7.57 2.74 11.29
N HIS A 153 8.09 3.96 11.33
CA HIS A 153 7.61 5.06 10.48
C HIS A 153 8.45 5.17 9.21
N ALA A 154 7.79 5.45 8.09
CA ALA A 154 8.50 5.96 6.93
C ALA A 154 8.91 7.42 7.17
N ILE A 155 10.18 7.73 6.87
CA ILE A 155 10.70 9.09 6.96
C ILE A 155 10.67 9.70 5.57
N PHE A 156 9.85 10.74 5.39
CA PHE A 156 9.83 11.54 4.18
C PHE A 156 10.25 12.98 4.50
N ASP A 157 11.36 13.41 3.91
CA ASP A 157 11.89 14.76 4.11
C ASP A 157 11.29 15.72 3.07
N ARG A 158 10.24 16.44 3.49
CA ARG A 158 9.56 17.42 2.63
C ARG A 158 10.48 18.53 2.13
N SER A 159 11.54 18.89 2.87
CA SER A 159 12.48 19.94 2.46
C SER A 159 13.35 19.54 1.28
N LYS A 160 13.49 18.23 1.04
CA LYS A 160 14.25 17.70 -0.08
C LYS A 160 13.40 17.50 -1.32
N ALA A 161 12.06 17.55 -1.23
CA ALA A 161 11.17 17.37 -2.36
C ALA A 161 11.34 18.51 -3.38
N THR A 162 11.70 18.15 -4.61
CA THR A 162 11.88 19.10 -5.72
C THR A 162 10.67 19.15 -6.66
N ASN A 163 9.82 18.12 -6.60
CA ASN A 163 8.61 18.02 -7.40
C ASN A 163 7.39 17.92 -6.48
N GLU A 164 6.37 18.72 -6.78
CA GLU A 164 5.11 18.78 -6.06
C GLU A 164 3.95 19.13 -6.99
N TRP A 165 2.84 18.41 -6.86
CA TRP A 165 1.59 18.77 -7.52
C TRP A 165 0.40 18.52 -6.60
N SER A 166 -0.66 19.29 -6.79
CA SER A 166 -1.90 19.23 -6.01
C SER A 166 -3.10 19.25 -6.95
N ILE A 167 -4.08 18.37 -6.71
CA ILE A 167 -5.26 18.22 -7.56
C ILE A 167 -6.45 17.71 -6.76
N GLU A 168 -7.66 18.01 -7.23
CA GLU A 168 -8.86 17.37 -6.71
C GLU A 168 -8.88 15.87 -7.04
N PRO A 169 -9.16 14.99 -6.06
CA PRO A 169 -9.06 13.53 -6.23
C PRO A 169 -10.02 12.98 -7.30
N LYS A 170 -11.11 13.69 -7.61
CA LYS A 170 -12.08 13.31 -8.65
C LYS A 170 -11.43 13.12 -10.03
N TYR A 171 -10.47 13.98 -10.39
CA TYR A 171 -9.76 13.89 -11.67
C TYR A 171 -8.89 12.63 -11.73
N LEU A 172 -8.21 12.31 -10.63
CA LEU A 172 -7.39 11.11 -10.55
C LEU A 172 -8.26 9.84 -10.56
N LYS A 173 -9.44 9.89 -9.93
CA LYS A 173 -10.38 8.76 -9.94
C LYS A 173 -10.87 8.45 -11.36
N GLU A 174 -11.33 9.46 -12.09
CA GLU A 174 -11.76 9.33 -13.48
C GLU A 174 -10.67 8.63 -14.31
N ILE A 175 -9.40 8.99 -14.10
CA ILE A 175 -8.27 8.34 -14.77
C ILE A 175 -8.09 6.90 -14.32
N THR A 176 -8.18 6.62 -13.02
CA THR A 176 -8.03 5.26 -12.50
C THR A 176 -9.12 4.29 -12.96
N ASP A 177 -10.30 4.81 -13.34
CA ASP A 177 -11.42 4.04 -13.90
C ASP A 177 -11.15 3.59 -15.34
N HIS A 178 -10.30 4.31 -16.09
CA HIS A 178 -9.85 3.90 -17.43
C HIS A 178 -8.80 2.78 -17.39
N PHE A 179 -8.15 2.56 -16.25
CA PHE A 179 -7.11 1.55 -16.12
C PHE A 179 -7.70 0.16 -15.91
N GLY A 180 -7.20 -0.81 -16.68
CA GLY A 180 -7.61 -2.20 -16.56
C GLY A 180 -7.45 -2.76 -15.14
N PRO A 181 -8.31 -3.70 -14.71
CA PRO A 181 -8.26 -4.28 -13.37
C PRO A 181 -6.95 -5.03 -13.08
N SER A 182 -6.21 -5.45 -14.12
CA SER A 182 -4.91 -6.12 -14.04
C SER A 182 -3.70 -5.17 -13.97
N ALA A 183 -3.92 -3.85 -13.94
CA ALA A 183 -2.83 -2.88 -13.81
C ALA A 183 -2.14 -2.98 -12.45
N GLU A 184 -0.85 -3.31 -12.46
CA GLU A 184 -0.05 -3.51 -11.24
C GLU A 184 0.70 -2.24 -10.85
N HIS A 185 1.18 -1.52 -11.86
CA HIS A 185 2.02 -0.34 -11.70
C HIS A 185 1.44 0.86 -12.43
N LEU A 186 1.81 2.03 -11.93
CA LEU A 186 1.48 3.33 -12.51
C LEU A 186 2.76 4.12 -12.65
N ASP A 187 3.10 4.49 -13.88
CA ASP A 187 4.15 5.47 -14.18
C ASP A 187 3.55 6.87 -14.29
N ILE A 188 4.18 7.84 -13.65
CA ILE A 188 3.76 9.25 -13.60
C ILE A 188 4.92 10.10 -14.05
N TYR A 189 4.69 10.91 -15.09
CA TYR A 189 5.70 11.86 -15.59
C TYR A 189 5.03 13.09 -16.18
N SER A 190 5.84 14.10 -16.44
CA SER A 190 5.39 15.31 -17.11
C SER A 190 5.94 15.41 -18.53
N GLU A 191 5.11 15.79 -19.49
CA GLU A 191 5.52 15.98 -20.88
C GLU A 191 4.65 17.04 -21.56
N GLN A 192 5.26 17.97 -22.31
CA GLN A 192 4.56 18.92 -23.19
C GLN A 192 3.40 19.69 -22.52
N GLY A 193 3.59 20.11 -21.27
CA GLY A 193 2.55 20.85 -20.53
C GLY A 193 1.42 19.98 -19.98
N LYS A 194 1.59 18.66 -19.96
CA LYS A 194 0.65 17.68 -19.42
C LYS A 194 1.31 16.82 -18.34
N ALA A 195 0.50 16.28 -17.44
CA ALA A 195 0.87 15.20 -16.55
C ALA A 195 0.33 13.90 -17.14
N VAL A 196 1.20 12.93 -17.40
CA VAL A 196 0.87 11.66 -18.05
C VAL A 196 0.89 10.55 -17.01
N PHE A 197 -0.19 9.79 -16.97
CA PHE A 197 -0.42 8.66 -16.08
C PHE A 197 -0.54 7.40 -16.92
N THR A 198 0.40 6.48 -16.73
CA THR A 198 0.54 5.30 -17.58
C THR A 198 0.48 4.03 -16.75
N SER A 199 -0.61 3.28 -16.87
CA SER A 199 -0.76 1.99 -16.20
C SER A 199 -0.07 0.88 -16.99
N PHE A 200 0.66 0.00 -16.32
CA PHE A 200 1.29 -1.16 -16.94
C PHE A 200 1.28 -2.40 -16.03
N THR A 201 1.32 -3.58 -16.66
CA THR A 201 1.45 -4.88 -16.00
C THR A 201 2.81 -5.47 -16.33
N THR A 202 3.51 -6.04 -15.35
CA THR A 202 4.78 -6.72 -15.62
C THR A 202 4.53 -8.14 -16.11
N LYS A 203 5.37 -8.64 -17.03
CA LYS A 203 5.27 -10.05 -17.45
C LYS A 203 5.74 -10.93 -16.29
N SER A 204 4.80 -11.56 -15.59
CA SER A 204 5.11 -12.62 -14.63
C SER A 204 5.54 -13.87 -15.41
N SER A 205 6.83 -14.16 -15.45
CA SER A 205 7.36 -15.41 -16.02
C SER A 205 7.35 -16.53 -14.96
N ASP A 206 6.25 -16.69 -14.22
CA ASP A 206 6.06 -17.87 -13.39
C ASP A 206 5.38 -18.93 -14.26
N GLY A 207 6.08 -20.06 -14.47
CA GLY A 207 5.90 -20.99 -15.59
C GLY A 207 4.57 -21.76 -15.64
N LYS A 208 3.52 -21.27 -14.99
CA LYS A 208 2.20 -21.91 -14.90
C LYS A 208 1.04 -21.00 -15.27
N GLU A 209 1.23 -19.68 -15.37
CA GLU A 209 0.17 -18.77 -15.80
C GLU A 209 0.39 -18.22 -17.22
N ILE A 210 -0.69 -18.33 -17.99
CA ILE A 210 -0.86 -17.88 -19.36
C ILE A 210 -0.43 -16.41 -19.46
N LEU A 211 0.35 -16.10 -20.51
CA LEU A 211 0.81 -14.78 -20.92
C LEU A 211 -0.26 -13.70 -20.65
N ARG A 212 -0.21 -13.02 -19.49
CA ARG A 212 -0.99 -11.79 -19.30
C ARG A 212 -0.50 -10.81 -20.35
N GLN A 213 -1.32 -10.54 -21.35
CA GLN A 213 -0.99 -9.57 -22.38
C GLN A 213 -0.70 -8.24 -21.66
N PRO A 214 0.51 -7.66 -21.82
CA PRO A 214 0.82 -6.39 -21.20
C PRO A 214 -0.18 -5.33 -21.71
N VAL A 215 -1.04 -4.85 -20.82
CA VAL A 215 -1.95 -3.75 -21.12
C VAL A 215 -1.24 -2.47 -20.70
N HIS A 216 -1.15 -1.53 -21.64
CA HIS A 216 -0.56 -0.23 -21.42
C HIS A 216 -1.61 0.82 -21.74
N THR A 217 -2.08 1.54 -20.72
CA THR A 217 -3.09 2.60 -20.87
C THR A 217 -2.50 3.89 -20.35
N SER A 218 -2.43 4.89 -21.21
CA SER A 218 -1.89 6.21 -20.88
C SER A 218 -3.00 7.25 -20.98
N VAL A 219 -3.16 8.03 -19.91
CA VAL A 219 -4.10 9.15 -19.83
C VAL A 219 -3.33 10.38 -19.42
N ALA A 220 -3.66 11.54 -19.99
CA ALA A 220 -2.97 12.79 -19.73
C ALA A 220 -3.93 13.87 -19.22
N ILE A 221 -3.53 14.59 -18.19
CA ILE A 221 -4.22 15.77 -17.67
C ILE A 221 -3.42 17.01 -18.07
N GLU A 222 -4.08 18.09 -18.47
CA GLU A 222 -3.36 19.36 -18.69
C GLU A 222 -2.87 19.92 -17.35
N LYS A 223 -1.63 20.45 -17.29
CA LYS A 223 -1.07 21.04 -16.06
C LYS A 223 -1.95 22.14 -15.45
N ARG A 224 -2.78 22.80 -16.27
CA ARG A 224 -3.70 23.86 -15.86
C ARG A 224 -4.92 23.38 -15.08
N ASP A 225 -5.25 22.09 -15.13
CA ASP A 225 -6.36 21.51 -14.37
C ASP A 225 -5.93 21.12 -12.94
N PHE A 226 -4.63 21.21 -12.64
CA PHE A 226 -4.09 21.07 -11.29
C PHE A 226 -4.21 22.40 -10.55
N ASP A 227 -4.48 22.31 -9.24
CA ASP A 227 -4.45 23.46 -8.35
C ASP A 227 -3.02 24.03 -8.21
N TYR A 228 -2.04 23.14 -8.21
CA TYR A 228 -0.63 23.47 -8.19
C TYR A 228 0.15 22.40 -8.95
N TYR A 229 1.13 22.81 -9.77
CA TYR A 229 1.97 21.88 -10.50
C TYR A 229 3.39 22.39 -10.65
N LEU A 230 4.34 21.67 -10.05
CA LEU A 230 5.77 21.84 -10.20
C LEU A 230 6.41 20.46 -10.31
N ALA A 231 6.70 20.00 -11.52
CA ALA A 231 7.44 18.78 -11.73
C ALA A 231 8.36 18.92 -12.94
N GLU A 232 9.54 18.31 -12.87
CA GLU A 232 10.49 18.18 -13.97
C GLU A 232 9.87 17.40 -15.13
N ASP A 233 10.06 17.91 -16.35
CA ASP A 233 9.61 17.21 -17.55
C ASP A 233 10.46 15.95 -17.76
N HIS A 234 9.82 14.87 -18.22
CA HIS A 234 10.38 13.53 -18.46
C HIS A 234 10.95 12.83 -17.21
N LEU A 235 10.59 13.26 -16.01
CA LEU A 235 10.92 12.56 -14.77
C LEU A 235 9.88 11.45 -14.51
N HIS A 236 10.26 10.20 -14.80
CA HIS A 236 9.38 9.02 -14.67
C HIS A 236 9.41 8.43 -13.26
N VAL A 237 8.28 8.45 -12.57
CA VAL A 237 8.13 7.86 -11.24
C VAL A 237 7.05 6.77 -11.28
N ALA A 238 7.48 5.52 -11.10
CA ALA A 238 6.57 4.38 -11.07
C ALA A 238 6.22 3.97 -9.63
N ILE A 239 4.94 3.76 -9.34
CA ILE A 239 4.40 3.32 -8.05
C ILE A 239 3.44 2.12 -8.21
N HIS A 240 3.04 1.51 -7.10
CA HIS A 240 2.02 0.45 -7.10
C HIS A 240 0.62 1.03 -7.30
N MET A 241 -0.12 0.48 -8.27
CA MET A 241 -1.46 0.96 -8.64
C MET A 241 -2.47 0.79 -7.51
N LYS A 242 -2.39 -0.32 -6.76
CA LYS A 242 -3.31 -0.60 -5.63
C LYS A 242 -3.22 0.48 -4.55
N ASP A 243 -2.00 0.89 -4.20
CA ASP A 243 -1.74 1.86 -3.14
C ASP A 243 -2.20 3.26 -3.56
N PHE A 244 -1.96 3.62 -4.84
CA PHE A 244 -2.47 4.85 -5.44
C PHE A 244 -4.00 4.92 -5.43
N LYS A 245 -4.68 3.86 -5.87
CA LYS A 245 -6.16 3.77 -5.84
C LYS A 245 -6.71 3.91 -4.42
N ALA A 246 -6.07 3.29 -3.43
CA ALA A 246 -6.50 3.41 -2.03
C ALA A 246 -6.38 4.85 -1.50
N ALA A 247 -5.26 5.53 -1.79
CA ALA A 247 -5.04 6.92 -1.36
C ALA A 247 -6.06 7.89 -1.97
N ILE A 248 -6.34 7.77 -3.28
CA ILE A 248 -7.31 8.61 -3.99
C ILE A 248 -8.72 8.37 -3.49
N ALA A 249 -9.12 7.10 -3.33
CA ALA A 249 -10.45 6.76 -2.89
C ALA A 249 -10.77 7.37 -1.53
N HIS A 250 -9.82 7.37 -0.59
CA HIS A 250 -10.04 8.03 0.71
C HIS A 250 -10.01 9.56 0.60
N ALA A 251 -9.11 10.13 -0.19
CA ALA A 251 -9.06 11.58 -0.40
C ALA A 251 -10.38 12.13 -0.97
N GLU A 252 -11.01 11.38 -1.88
CA GLU A 252 -12.34 11.70 -2.43
C GLU A 252 -13.43 11.66 -1.35
N THR A 253 -13.48 10.59 -0.55
CA THR A 253 -14.43 10.49 0.57
C THR A 253 -14.25 11.64 1.58
N ALA A 254 -12.99 12.02 1.83
CA ALA A 254 -12.66 13.15 2.71
C ALA A 254 -12.89 14.53 2.06
N ASN A 255 -13.27 14.57 0.77
CA ASN A 255 -13.42 15.77 -0.04
C ASN A 255 -12.21 16.73 0.06
N ALA A 256 -11.00 16.17 0.06
CA ALA A 256 -9.77 16.90 0.27
C ALA A 256 -8.85 16.81 -0.96
N LYS A 257 -8.24 17.93 -1.34
CA LYS A 257 -7.26 17.98 -2.42
C LYS A 257 -6.03 17.17 -2.02
N ILE A 258 -5.57 16.31 -2.92
CA ILE A 258 -4.42 15.44 -2.66
C ILE A 258 -3.16 16.10 -3.22
N THR A 259 -2.12 16.17 -2.39
CA THR A 259 -0.82 16.73 -2.78
C THR A 259 0.22 15.63 -2.84
N ALA A 260 0.89 15.46 -3.98
CA ALA A 260 1.99 14.54 -4.16
C ALA A 260 3.32 15.28 -4.09
N ARG A 261 4.30 14.70 -3.38
CA ARG A 261 5.66 15.22 -3.26
C ARG A 261 6.68 14.13 -3.55
N PHE A 262 7.67 14.42 -4.36
CA PHE A 262 8.72 13.47 -4.74
C PHE A 262 9.98 14.19 -5.25
N THR A 263 11.07 13.44 -5.39
CA THR A 263 12.36 13.99 -5.85
C THR A 263 12.85 13.36 -7.13
N ARG A 264 13.12 12.06 -7.08
CA ARG A 264 13.69 11.28 -8.18
C ARG A 264 13.20 9.84 -8.05
N PRO A 265 13.28 9.05 -9.13
CA PRO A 265 12.92 7.64 -9.07
C PRO A 265 13.77 6.94 -8.00
N SER A 266 13.27 5.84 -7.42
CA SER A 266 13.85 5.11 -6.28
C SER A 266 13.86 5.84 -4.93
N ARG A 267 13.38 7.10 -4.87
CA ARG A 267 13.13 7.80 -3.60
C ARG A 267 11.64 7.77 -3.29
N PRO A 268 11.22 7.73 -2.01
CA PRO A 268 9.82 7.66 -1.69
C PRO A 268 9.03 8.83 -2.28
N LEU A 269 7.80 8.58 -2.68
CA LEU A 269 6.80 9.57 -3.03
C LEU A 269 5.81 9.65 -1.86
N GLN A 270 5.42 10.87 -1.47
CA GLN A 270 4.42 11.08 -0.43
C GLN A 270 3.16 11.73 -1.02
N PHE A 271 2.01 11.08 -0.87
CA PHE A 271 0.71 11.74 -0.97
C PHE A 271 0.29 12.23 0.41
N ALA A 272 -0.20 13.46 0.49
CA ALA A 272 -0.69 14.02 1.74
C ALA A 272 -1.89 14.95 1.51
N TYR A 273 -2.77 15.00 2.49
CA TYR A 273 -3.84 15.99 2.60
C TYR A 273 -4.23 16.13 4.07
N GLU A 274 -4.99 17.17 4.35
CA GLU A 274 -5.49 17.48 5.68
C GLU A 274 -6.97 17.86 5.56
N SER A 275 -7.80 17.30 6.44
CA SER A 275 -9.23 17.58 6.48
C SER A 275 -9.71 17.49 7.92
N GLU A 276 -10.33 18.56 8.42
CA GLU A 276 -11.05 18.59 9.70
C GLU A 276 -10.27 18.02 10.90
N GLY A 277 -9.03 18.47 11.09
CA GLY A 277 -8.17 18.03 12.21
C GLY A 277 -7.55 16.63 12.01
N VAL A 278 -7.67 16.07 10.81
CA VAL A 278 -7.02 14.81 10.41
C VAL A 278 -5.98 15.08 9.34
N LYS A 279 -4.72 14.79 9.66
CA LYS A 279 -3.61 14.78 8.69
C LYS A 279 -3.41 13.38 8.16
N THR A 280 -3.44 13.22 6.85
CA THR A 280 -3.27 11.93 6.19
C THR A 280 -2.02 11.92 5.34
N GLU A 281 -1.24 10.85 5.45
CA GLU A 281 0.00 10.65 4.70
C GLU A 281 0.09 9.23 4.15
N PHE A 282 0.41 9.10 2.86
CA PHE A 282 0.77 7.84 2.20
C PHE A 282 2.16 7.99 1.63
N THR A 283 3.13 7.27 2.16
CA THR A 283 4.52 7.26 1.70
C THR A 283 4.80 5.95 0.98
N LEU A 284 5.01 6.04 -0.34
CA LEU A 284 5.14 4.91 -1.24
C LEU A 284 6.56 4.83 -1.80
N MET A 285 7.10 3.63 -1.88
CA MET A 285 8.34 3.39 -2.61
C MET A 285 8.10 3.56 -4.10
N THR A 286 9.06 4.20 -4.76
CA THR A 286 9.02 4.42 -6.21
C THR A 286 10.04 3.55 -6.92
N ARG A 287 9.79 3.32 -8.20
CA ARG A 287 10.68 2.65 -9.16
C ARG A 287 10.91 3.57 -10.35
N GLY A 288 11.99 3.31 -11.07
CA GLY A 288 12.37 4.01 -12.29
C GLY A 288 13.88 4.23 -12.32
N ASP A 289 14.39 4.42 -13.53
CA ASP A 289 15.80 4.67 -13.76
C ASP A 289 16.05 6.18 -13.73
N SER A 290 17.04 6.60 -12.94
CA SER A 290 17.47 8.00 -12.98
C SER A 290 18.32 8.19 -14.24
N PRO A 291 18.00 9.15 -15.13
CA PRO A 291 18.89 9.49 -16.24
C PRO A 291 20.11 10.21 -15.67
N GLY A 292 21.07 9.45 -15.12
CA GLY A 292 22.27 10.02 -14.50
C GLY A 292 23.15 9.09 -13.67
N GLU A 293 22.74 7.85 -13.36
CA GLU A 293 23.56 6.91 -12.56
C GLU A 293 24.41 5.91 -13.38
N ASP A 294 24.49 6.06 -14.71
CA ASP A 294 25.48 5.39 -15.57
C ASP A 294 26.76 6.22 -15.76
N ALA A 295 27.31 6.74 -14.66
CA ALA A 295 28.69 7.18 -14.58
C ALA A 295 29.40 6.34 -13.52
N PRO A 296 30.55 5.68 -13.82
CA PRO A 296 31.28 4.89 -12.84
C PRO A 296 31.99 5.80 -11.84
N GLY A 297 31.23 6.40 -10.91
CA GLY A 297 31.72 7.08 -9.73
C GLY A 297 31.98 6.07 -8.62
N SER A 298 33.10 5.34 -8.71
CA SER A 298 33.59 4.51 -7.62
C SER A 298 33.92 5.38 -6.40
N SER A 299 32.98 5.51 -5.45
CA SER A 299 33.29 5.78 -4.05
C SER A 299 32.72 4.64 -3.20
N ARG A 300 33.36 3.48 -3.35
CA ARG A 300 33.19 2.35 -2.45
C ARG A 300 33.77 2.76 -1.09
N ALA A 301 32.91 3.13 -0.15
CA ALA A 301 33.30 3.30 1.24
C ALA A 301 33.66 1.92 1.82
N ALA A 302 34.96 1.62 1.84
CA ALA A 302 35.49 0.48 2.57
C ALA A 302 35.51 0.79 4.08
N PRO A 303 35.13 -0.15 4.96
CA PRO A 303 35.27 0.04 6.39
C PRO A 303 36.77 0.00 6.76
N GLN A 304 37.32 1.14 7.13
CA GLN A 304 38.70 1.27 7.61
C GLN A 304 38.81 0.69 9.03
N LEU A 305 39.30 -0.54 9.12
CA LEU A 305 39.90 -1.06 10.35
C LEU A 305 41.23 -0.34 10.59
N SER A 306 41.33 0.31 11.75
CA SER A 306 42.54 0.99 12.20
C SER A 306 43.67 -0.01 12.44
N ALA A 307 44.76 0.13 11.69
CA ALA A 307 46.06 -0.42 12.05
C ALA A 307 47.14 0.64 11.82
N ARG A 308 47.54 1.25 12.94
CA ARG A 308 48.70 2.11 13.11
C ARG A 308 49.98 1.35 12.75
N GLN A 309 50.78 1.88 11.80
CA GLN A 309 52.25 1.92 11.91
C GLN A 309 52.89 2.84 10.85
N THR A 310 53.97 3.48 11.28
CA THR A 310 54.70 4.65 10.77
C THR A 310 55.50 4.45 9.47
N PRO A 311 55.73 5.51 8.67
CA PRO A 311 56.68 5.47 7.55
C PRO A 311 58.08 6.02 7.91
N ALA A 312 59.12 5.41 7.35
CA ALA A 312 60.46 5.98 7.24
C ALA A 312 60.80 6.23 5.74
N PRO A 313 61.41 7.37 5.37
CA PRO A 313 61.89 7.65 4.00
C PRO A 313 63.28 7.02 3.79
N VAL A 314 63.85 6.80 2.59
CA VAL A 314 64.40 7.74 1.58
C VAL A 314 64.93 6.83 0.41
N GLN A 315 64.91 7.13 -0.89
CA GLN A 315 65.97 7.78 -1.69
C GLN A 315 65.68 7.63 -3.20
N ILE A 316 66.16 8.62 -3.93
CA ILE A 316 66.06 8.93 -5.36
C ILE A 316 67.07 8.14 -6.18
N SER A 317 66.76 7.83 -7.45
CA SER A 317 67.74 7.93 -8.54
C SER A 317 67.09 8.07 -9.92
N GLN A 318 67.43 9.18 -10.57
CA GLN A 318 67.10 9.56 -11.94
C GLN A 318 67.92 8.74 -12.95
N ARG A 319 67.36 8.50 -14.14
CA ARG A 319 68.14 8.67 -15.38
C ARG A 319 67.24 8.95 -16.60
N ASN A 320 67.48 10.11 -17.21
CA ASN A 320 67.01 10.52 -18.53
C ASN A 320 67.76 9.77 -19.64
N THR A 321 67.08 9.47 -20.75
CA THR A 321 67.53 9.77 -22.14
C THR A 321 66.36 9.61 -23.12
N ALA A 322 66.22 10.58 -24.03
CA ALA A 322 65.19 10.75 -25.06
C ALA A 322 65.58 10.03 -26.39
N PRO A 323 65.04 10.42 -27.57
CA PRO A 323 63.68 10.25 -28.10
C PRO A 323 63.67 9.47 -29.44
N GLU A 324 62.54 8.86 -29.84
CA GLU A 324 62.37 8.48 -31.26
C GLU A 324 60.91 8.52 -31.73
N THR A 325 60.79 8.93 -32.98
CA THR A 325 59.65 9.36 -33.80
C THR A 325 58.74 8.23 -34.31
N ALA A 326 57.43 8.49 -34.43
CA ALA A 326 56.52 8.11 -35.55
C ALA A 326 55.04 8.27 -35.11
N GLN A 327 54.34 9.32 -35.53
CA GLN A 327 53.39 9.38 -36.67
C GLN A 327 52.13 8.49 -36.56
N MET A 328 50.98 9.15 -36.40
CA MET A 328 49.61 8.61 -36.59
C MET A 328 49.28 8.41 -38.08
N PRO A 329 48.27 7.55 -38.38
CA PRO A 329 47.21 8.00 -39.30
C PRO A 329 45.75 7.58 -38.92
N PRO A 330 44.72 8.18 -39.58
CA PRO A 330 43.32 8.25 -39.12
C PRO A 330 42.35 7.33 -39.95
N PRO A 331 41.00 7.49 -39.91
CA PRO A 331 40.04 6.39 -40.00
C PRO A 331 39.65 5.96 -41.43
N ARG A 332 39.05 4.77 -41.56
CA ARG A 332 38.51 4.26 -42.83
C ARG A 332 37.03 4.56 -42.99
N SER A 333 36.73 5.43 -43.95
CA SER A 333 35.43 5.61 -44.62
C SER A 333 35.23 4.60 -45.75
N ARG A 334 34.02 4.07 -45.95
CA ARG A 334 33.59 3.48 -47.23
C ARG A 334 32.37 4.23 -47.77
N SER A 335 32.45 4.62 -49.04
CA SER A 335 31.43 5.37 -49.76
C SER A 335 30.49 4.47 -50.57
N ILE A 336 29.31 5.05 -50.80
CA ILE A 336 28.14 4.67 -51.59
C ILE A 336 28.47 4.52 -53.10
N ARG A 337 27.73 3.66 -53.82
CA ARG A 337 27.14 4.00 -55.14
C ARG A 337 25.87 3.18 -55.48
N PRO A 338 24.98 3.73 -56.33
CA PRO A 338 23.54 3.48 -56.33
C PRO A 338 23.04 2.77 -57.61
N LEU A 339 21.79 2.29 -57.59
CA LEU A 339 21.05 1.94 -58.81
C LEU A 339 19.80 2.79 -58.91
N THR A 340 19.94 3.85 -59.70
CA THR A 340 18.86 4.57 -60.38
C THR A 340 18.31 3.72 -61.53
N GLY A 341 16.99 3.65 -61.62
CA GLY A 341 16.23 3.19 -62.78
C GLY A 341 14.94 4.00 -62.91
N THR A 342 15.07 5.25 -63.33
CA THR A 342 14.02 6.07 -63.98
C THR A 342 13.70 5.42 -65.36
N SER A 343 12.55 5.52 -66.02
CA SER A 343 11.61 6.64 -66.16
C SER A 343 10.47 6.26 -67.13
N THR A 344 9.44 7.12 -67.17
CA THR A 344 8.54 7.44 -68.32
C THR A 344 7.41 6.45 -68.67
N ARG A 345 6.18 6.86 -69.00
CA ARG A 345 5.54 8.18 -69.23
C ARG A 345 4.02 8.01 -69.48
N ALA A 346 3.28 9.06 -69.12
CA ALA A 346 1.92 9.52 -69.49
C ALA A 346 1.19 8.81 -70.68
N SER A 347 -0.14 8.74 -70.76
CA SER A 347 -1.12 9.86 -70.77
C SER A 347 -2.59 9.32 -70.84
N GLN A 348 -3.57 10.06 -70.28
CA GLN A 348 -4.95 10.39 -70.74
C GLN A 348 -5.70 9.38 -71.66
N SER A 349 -6.99 9.02 -71.54
CA SER A 349 -8.24 9.76 -71.22
C SER A 349 -9.47 8.81 -71.24
N ASN A 350 -10.54 9.21 -70.53
CA ASN A 350 -11.99 9.04 -70.77
C ASN A 350 -12.75 7.68 -70.92
N THR A 351 -13.95 7.73 -70.31
CA THR A 351 -15.27 7.12 -70.62
C THR A 351 -15.65 5.70 -70.14
N GLU A 352 -16.59 5.74 -69.17
CA GLU A 352 -17.87 5.01 -69.04
C GLU A 352 -18.00 3.47 -69.07
N THR A 353 -18.71 3.01 -68.03
CA THR A 353 -19.63 1.85 -67.94
C THR A 353 -19.07 0.44 -68.21
N GLN A 354 -18.96 -0.37 -67.14
CA GLN A 354 -19.85 -1.52 -66.92
C GLN A 354 -19.50 -2.26 -65.61
N GLN A 355 -20.57 -2.70 -64.95
CA GLN A 355 -20.67 -3.36 -63.65
C GLN A 355 -20.25 -4.84 -63.73
N PRO A 356 -19.66 -5.41 -62.65
CA PRO A 356 -19.78 -6.85 -62.36
C PRO A 356 -20.61 -7.15 -61.08
N PRO A 357 -21.06 -8.40 -60.89
CA PRO A 357 -22.23 -8.81 -60.09
C PRO A 357 -21.97 -8.97 -58.57
N PRO A 358 -23.02 -9.18 -57.74
CA PRO A 358 -22.93 -9.12 -56.28
C PRO A 358 -22.67 -10.48 -55.59
N SER A 359 -22.37 -10.36 -54.29
CA SER A 359 -22.48 -11.35 -53.19
C SER A 359 -21.33 -12.35 -52.97
N MET A 360 -20.51 -12.06 -51.95
CA MET A 360 -20.18 -13.01 -50.89
C MET A 360 -20.34 -12.24 -49.56
N GLU A 361 -21.39 -12.59 -48.83
CA GLU A 361 -21.65 -12.10 -47.48
C GLU A 361 -20.54 -12.60 -46.55
N PHE A 362 -19.82 -11.68 -45.91
CA PHE A 362 -18.98 -12.05 -44.78
C PHE A 362 -19.88 -12.25 -43.58
N ASP A 363 -19.84 -13.49 -43.10
CA ASP A 363 -20.52 -14.03 -41.93
C ASP A 363 -20.47 -13.06 -40.75
N SER A 364 -21.66 -12.67 -40.31
CA SER A 364 -21.88 -11.72 -39.22
C SER A 364 -21.51 -12.40 -37.90
N LEU A 365 -20.50 -11.89 -37.20
CA LEU A 365 -20.12 -12.35 -35.85
C LEU A 365 -21.11 -11.89 -34.75
N PHE A 366 -22.37 -11.64 -35.12
CA PHE A 366 -23.44 -11.30 -34.20
C PHE A 366 -24.41 -12.48 -34.10
N VAL A 367 -24.63 -12.94 -32.88
CA VAL A 367 -25.67 -13.91 -32.54
C VAL A 367 -27.04 -13.32 -32.91
N PRO A 368 -27.89 -14.03 -33.70
CA PRO A 368 -29.26 -13.61 -33.95
C PRO A 368 -30.01 -13.46 -32.63
N ALA A 369 -30.79 -12.38 -32.51
CA ALA A 369 -31.55 -12.01 -31.32
C ALA A 369 -32.77 -12.92 -31.05
N ASP A 370 -32.67 -14.23 -31.30
CA ASP A 370 -33.78 -15.18 -31.15
C ASP A 370 -33.34 -16.56 -30.60
N ASP A 371 -32.24 -16.62 -29.85
CA ASP A 371 -31.81 -17.83 -29.14
C ASP A 371 -31.78 -17.63 -27.62
N ASP A 372 -32.89 -17.11 -27.08
CA ASP A 372 -33.11 -16.90 -25.65
C ASP A 372 -33.64 -18.17 -24.94
N ARG A 373 -33.48 -19.37 -25.54
CA ARG A 373 -34.08 -20.62 -25.03
C ARG A 373 -33.15 -21.48 -24.19
N GLN A 374 -31.95 -21.01 -23.85
CA GLN A 374 -31.00 -21.79 -23.05
C GLN A 374 -31.10 -21.58 -21.54
N TRP A 375 -32.15 -20.90 -21.07
CA TRP A 375 -32.44 -20.69 -19.64
C TRP A 375 -33.91 -20.96 -19.30
N ASP A 376 -34.44 -22.11 -19.73
CA ASP A 376 -35.68 -22.61 -19.15
C ASP A 376 -35.44 -22.95 -17.67
N VAL A 377 -36.23 -22.31 -16.81
CA VAL A 377 -36.28 -22.55 -15.38
C VAL A 377 -36.71 -24.00 -15.15
N PRO A 378 -35.98 -24.82 -14.37
CA PRO A 378 -36.43 -26.16 -14.03
C PRO A 378 -37.85 -26.11 -13.45
N ASN A 379 -38.74 -26.91 -14.03
CA ASN A 379 -40.13 -27.04 -13.59
C ASN A 379 -40.15 -27.81 -12.26
N ASP A 380 -40.45 -27.14 -11.15
CA ASP A 380 -40.45 -27.68 -9.78
C ASP A 380 -41.62 -28.64 -9.47
N GLU A 381 -42.06 -29.48 -10.42
CA GLU A 381 -43.24 -30.33 -10.22
C GLU A 381 -43.03 -31.84 -10.32
N ASP A 382 -41.84 -32.34 -10.68
CA ASP A 382 -41.62 -33.80 -10.64
C ASP A 382 -40.13 -34.19 -10.65
N GLU A 383 -39.44 -34.09 -9.51
CA GLU A 383 -38.27 -34.93 -9.22
C GLU A 383 -37.99 -34.94 -7.72
N GLY A 384 -37.93 -36.15 -7.13
CA GLY A 384 -37.86 -36.40 -5.69
C GLY A 384 -36.60 -35.86 -5.01
N PRO A 385 -36.52 -35.92 -3.66
CA PRO A 385 -35.54 -35.16 -2.91
C PRO A 385 -34.13 -35.66 -3.20
N VAL A 386 -33.35 -34.87 -3.93
CA VAL A 386 -31.90 -34.98 -3.99
C VAL A 386 -31.35 -34.18 -2.81
N GLU A 387 -31.12 -34.89 -1.69
CA GLU A 387 -30.39 -34.38 -0.54
C GLU A 387 -28.94 -34.11 -0.95
N ASP A 388 -28.59 -32.85 -1.16
CA ASP A 388 -27.21 -32.36 -1.11
C ASP A 388 -27.20 -30.93 -0.54
N GLU A 389 -27.88 -30.74 0.59
CA GLU A 389 -27.73 -29.57 1.43
C GLU A 389 -26.54 -29.79 2.36
N LEU A 390 -25.39 -29.20 2.03
CA LEU A 390 -24.19 -29.21 2.87
C LEU A 390 -24.40 -28.35 4.13
N GLY A 391 -25.07 -28.93 5.12
CA GLY A 391 -25.21 -28.39 6.47
C GLY A 391 -23.91 -28.54 7.27
N TRP A 392 -23.46 -27.45 7.88
CA TRP A 392 -22.41 -27.51 8.91
C TRP A 392 -23.07 -27.94 10.23
N ASP A 393 -23.04 -29.23 10.54
CA ASP A 393 -23.50 -29.70 11.85
C ASP A 393 -22.44 -29.46 12.92
N ALA A 394 -22.82 -28.72 13.96
CA ALA A 394 -22.04 -28.45 15.16
C ALA A 394 -22.61 -29.20 16.36
N THR A 395 -22.84 -30.50 16.21
CA THR A 395 -23.12 -31.39 17.33
C THR A 395 -22.39 -32.72 17.12
N GLY A 396 -21.44 -33.01 18.02
CA GLY A 396 -20.65 -34.24 17.97
C GLY A 396 -21.47 -35.45 18.42
N GLU A 397 -21.88 -36.28 17.46
CA GLU A 397 -22.21 -37.68 17.72
C GLU A 397 -21.62 -38.58 16.62
N GLN A 398 -20.92 -39.62 17.07
CA GLN A 398 -20.14 -40.53 16.24
C GLN A 398 -21.03 -41.64 15.68
N THR A 399 -21.15 -41.74 14.35
CA THR A 399 -21.34 -43.04 13.67
C THR A 399 -20.61 -43.06 12.34
N SER A 400 -19.55 -43.85 12.30
CA SER A 400 -18.62 -44.03 11.19
C SER A 400 -19.02 -45.19 10.26
N THR A 401 -19.07 -44.95 8.95
CA THR A 401 -18.88 -45.99 7.90
C THR A 401 -18.25 -45.38 6.64
N GLY A 402 -16.94 -45.59 6.44
CA GLY A 402 -16.20 -45.25 5.20
C GLY A 402 -14.67 -45.27 5.39
N PRO A 403 -13.84 -45.63 4.38
CA PRO A 403 -12.60 -46.39 4.60
C PRO A 403 -11.41 -45.54 5.05
N GLY A 404 -10.75 -45.99 6.12
CA GLY A 404 -9.62 -45.31 6.74
C GLY A 404 -8.27 -45.52 6.02
N LEU A 405 -7.54 -44.42 5.89
CA LEU A 405 -6.09 -44.40 5.79
C LEU A 405 -5.53 -44.03 7.17
N ARG A 406 -4.76 -44.95 7.75
CA ARG A 406 -4.08 -44.81 9.04
C ARG A 406 -2.73 -44.13 8.81
N ASP A 407 -2.52 -42.97 9.41
CA ASP A 407 -1.16 -42.49 9.69
C ASP A 407 -0.77 -42.84 11.13
N ILE A 408 0.44 -43.38 11.24
CA ILE A 408 1.03 -44.01 12.40
C ILE A 408 1.89 -42.96 13.09
N GLU A 409 1.48 -42.47 14.26
CA GLU A 409 2.39 -41.74 15.16
C GLU A 409 3.04 -42.70 16.17
N PRO A 410 4.37 -42.66 16.36
CA PRO A 410 5.02 -43.48 17.37
C PRO A 410 4.85 -42.85 18.77
N ARG A 411 4.28 -43.63 19.70
CA ARG A 411 4.36 -43.37 21.15
C ARG A 411 5.81 -43.49 21.60
N MET A 412 6.40 -42.42 22.14
CA MET A 412 7.55 -42.51 23.04
C MET A 412 7.12 -42.42 24.50
N ALA A 413 7.79 -43.24 25.30
CA ALA A 413 7.47 -43.59 26.67
C ALA A 413 7.71 -42.44 27.67
N GLN A 414 6.89 -42.42 28.72
CA GLN A 414 7.15 -41.69 29.95
C GLN A 414 8.52 -42.05 30.51
N ARG A 415 9.37 -41.04 30.69
CA ARG A 415 10.43 -41.00 31.69
C ARG A 415 10.29 -39.71 32.49
N SER A 416 10.09 -39.89 33.79
CA SER A 416 10.23 -38.88 34.83
C SER A 416 11.68 -38.38 34.89
N HIS A 417 11.90 -37.10 34.65
CA HIS A 417 12.98 -36.32 35.25
C HIS A 417 12.64 -34.83 35.15
N GLU A 418 12.71 -34.16 36.29
CA GLU A 418 12.50 -32.73 36.51
C GLU A 418 13.67 -31.93 35.90
N GLU A 419 13.41 -31.12 34.88
CA GLU A 419 14.21 -29.92 34.56
C GLU A 419 13.22 -28.83 34.10
N GLU A 420 13.13 -27.75 34.88
CA GLU A 420 12.34 -26.55 34.58
C GLU A 420 12.97 -25.81 33.39
N GLU A 421 12.55 -26.14 32.17
CA GLU A 421 12.84 -25.32 30.99
C GLU A 421 11.74 -24.25 30.88
N MET A 422 12.09 -23.01 31.24
CA MET A 422 11.24 -21.82 31.09
C MET A 422 10.83 -21.62 29.62
N GLY A 423 9.71 -22.22 29.22
CA GLY A 423 9.00 -21.87 28.01
C GLY A 423 8.29 -20.54 28.19
N ILE A 424 8.65 -19.54 27.38
CA ILE A 424 7.96 -18.24 27.36
C ILE A 424 6.58 -18.46 26.71
N PRO A 425 5.45 -18.24 27.40
CA PRO A 425 4.14 -18.35 26.79
C PRO A 425 3.90 -17.18 25.82
N PRO A 426 3.13 -17.39 24.74
CA PRO A 426 2.73 -16.28 23.87
C PRO A 426 1.85 -15.32 24.68
N THR A 427 2.12 -14.01 24.60
CA THR A 427 1.49 -12.88 25.35
C THR A 427 2.24 -12.37 26.61
N GLN A 428 3.51 -12.02 26.48
CA GLN A 428 4.28 -11.45 27.60
C GLN A 428 4.03 -9.94 27.80
N ARG A 429 3.96 -9.50 29.07
CA ARG A 429 3.81 -8.07 29.44
C ARG A 429 5.13 -7.31 29.26
N MET A 430 5.08 -6.08 28.76
CA MET A 430 6.30 -5.28 28.51
C MET A 430 7.13 -4.95 29.76
N SER A 431 6.50 -4.85 30.94
CA SER A 431 7.22 -4.66 32.20
C SER A 431 8.10 -5.86 32.60
N GLN A 432 7.91 -7.02 31.96
CA GLN A 432 8.68 -8.24 32.19
C GLN A 432 9.89 -8.39 31.25
N LEU A 433 10.01 -7.53 30.22
CA LEU A 433 11.12 -7.55 29.25
C LEU A 433 12.34 -6.75 29.72
N HIS A 434 12.16 -5.80 30.64
CA HIS A 434 13.27 -5.07 31.25
C HIS A 434 13.80 -5.84 32.47
N GLY A 435 14.81 -6.69 32.25
CA GLY A 435 15.46 -7.46 33.31
C GLY A 435 16.02 -8.81 32.86
N LEU A 436 15.61 -9.29 31.69
CA LEU A 436 16.27 -10.40 30.99
C LEU A 436 17.39 -9.77 30.15
N GLY A 437 18.65 -9.92 30.57
CA GLY A 437 19.85 -9.33 29.95
C GLY A 437 20.16 -9.79 28.52
N LEU A 438 19.15 -9.82 27.65
CA LEU A 438 19.20 -10.00 26.21
C LEU A 438 19.23 -8.67 25.44
N PHE A 439 19.05 -7.55 26.15
CA PHE A 439 19.08 -6.21 25.56
C PHE A 439 19.76 -5.23 26.53
N ASP A 440 21.08 -5.18 26.45
CA ASP A 440 21.88 -3.99 26.73
C ASP A 440 22.59 -3.58 25.43
#